data_AF-A0A5D4U6T5-F1
#
_entry.id   AF-A0A5D4U6T5-F1
#
_cell.length_a   1.000
_cell.length_b   1.000
_cell.length_c   1.000
_cell.angle_alpha   90.00
_cell.angle_beta   90.00
_cell.angle_gamma   90.00
#
_symmetry.space_group_name_H-M   'P 1'
#
loop_
_entity.id
_entity.type
_entity.pdbx_description
1 polymer ?
#
loop_
_entity_poly.entity_id
_entity_poly.type
_entity_poly.pdbx_seq_one_letter_code
_entity_poly.pdbx_strand_id
1 'polypeptide(L)'
;MSKKYFFPSEPSPAADKPIKNFLPLGYTSAAIVFHPFVRMPLSWKPEKSHTPHMLFPVKEDSFSCGTPVSWETVRKETGMNSIKELAIGLYMWIGGIYHEKAKPEIYKKLKDVIGISLFPPKEDQLSELVIQSFLEVIRCSGSRTVHFEKITDGSGSLVIDEMTTEDMLYLCEEPISLYDEKEDYIFTCYFDEPYSFIIGKRDIEGLCQNIGWEGIVCDENTTHAWFLEEKELKQFYSKDA
;
A
#
# COMPACT_ATOMS: atom_id res chain seq x y z
N MET A 1 -16.75 -14.65 9.72
CA MET A 1 -15.82 -13.59 9.29
C MET A 1 -16.41 -12.95 8.05
N SER A 2 -16.80 -11.69 8.15
CA SER A 2 -17.24 -10.92 6.98
C SER A 2 -15.98 -10.51 6.22
N LYS A 3 -15.58 -11.27 5.18
CA LYS A 3 -14.45 -10.89 4.30
C LYS A 3 -14.83 -9.74 3.35
N LYS A 4 -15.72 -8.84 3.78
CA LYS A 4 -16.49 -7.95 2.88
C LYS A 4 -15.62 -6.88 2.22
N TYR A 5 -14.47 -6.59 2.81
CA TYR A 5 -13.62 -5.46 2.40
C TYR A 5 -12.18 -5.84 2.03
N PHE A 6 -11.78 -7.10 2.22
CA PHE A 6 -10.55 -7.60 1.61
C PHE A 6 -10.76 -7.68 0.11
N PHE A 7 -10.23 -6.66 -0.56
CA PHE A 7 -10.21 -6.59 -2.01
C PHE A 7 -9.37 -7.76 -2.56
N PRO A 8 -9.74 -8.39 -3.68
CA PRO A 8 -10.97 -9.18 -3.79
C PRO A 8 -10.89 -10.60 -3.20
N SER A 9 -12.06 -11.06 -2.77
CA SER A 9 -12.31 -12.32 -2.06
C SER A 9 -12.69 -13.53 -2.95
N GLU A 10 -12.51 -13.48 -4.27
CA GLU A 10 -12.84 -14.55 -5.24
C GLU A 10 -11.81 -14.60 -6.41
N PRO A 11 -11.66 -15.72 -7.15
CA PRO A 11 -10.35 -16.26 -7.53
C PRO A 11 -9.59 -15.34 -8.49
N SER A 12 -8.66 -14.58 -7.91
CA SER A 12 -7.77 -13.62 -8.55
C SER A 12 -8.50 -12.51 -9.33
N PRO A 13 -8.38 -11.23 -8.94
CA PRO A 13 -8.70 -10.17 -9.89
C PRO A 13 -7.88 -10.45 -11.13
N ALA A 14 -8.55 -10.56 -12.28
CA ALA A 14 -7.82 -10.61 -13.53
C ALA A 14 -7.02 -9.30 -13.56
N ALA A 15 -5.68 -9.39 -13.52
CA ALA A 15 -4.79 -8.25 -13.32
C ALA A 15 -4.96 -7.16 -14.40
N ASP A 16 -5.63 -7.51 -15.49
CA ASP A 16 -6.01 -6.73 -16.66
C ASP A 16 -7.44 -6.14 -16.59
N LYS A 17 -8.22 -6.41 -15.54
CA LYS A 17 -9.57 -5.84 -15.36
C LYS A 17 -9.54 -4.59 -14.48
N PRO A 18 -10.37 -3.58 -14.79
CA PRO A 18 -10.50 -2.38 -13.97
C PRO A 18 -10.90 -2.68 -12.52
N ILE A 19 -10.22 -2.03 -11.57
CA ILE A 19 -10.47 -2.11 -10.13
C ILE A 19 -11.94 -1.80 -9.81
N LYS A 20 -12.52 -0.80 -10.48
CA LYS A 20 -13.92 -0.40 -10.24
C LYS A 20 -14.94 -1.53 -10.45
N ASN A 21 -14.62 -2.52 -11.31
CA ASN A 21 -15.51 -3.66 -11.57
C ASN A 21 -15.66 -4.61 -10.37
N PHE A 22 -14.78 -4.51 -9.38
CA PHE A 22 -14.76 -5.37 -8.20
C PHE A 22 -15.20 -4.65 -6.93
N LEU A 23 -15.65 -3.39 -7.03
CA LEU A 23 -16.10 -2.63 -5.88
C LEU A 23 -17.34 -3.27 -5.23
N PRO A 24 -17.43 -3.29 -3.89
CA PRO A 24 -18.63 -3.74 -3.20
C PRO A 24 -19.84 -2.89 -3.58
N LEU A 25 -21.04 -3.46 -3.44
CA LEU A 25 -22.28 -2.76 -3.74
C LEU A 25 -22.39 -1.46 -2.93
N GLY A 26 -22.65 -0.35 -3.63
CA GLY A 26 -22.79 0.99 -3.03
C GLY A 26 -21.50 1.82 -3.04
N TYR A 27 -20.35 1.25 -3.40
CA TYR A 27 -19.10 1.97 -3.60
C TYR A 27 -18.93 2.35 -5.07
N THR A 28 -18.45 3.56 -5.32
CA THR A 28 -18.43 4.16 -6.67
C THR A 28 -17.06 4.67 -7.12
N SER A 29 -16.11 4.81 -6.19
CA SER A 29 -14.76 5.28 -6.48
C SER A 29 -13.70 4.52 -5.69
N ALA A 30 -12.49 4.49 -6.24
CA ALA A 30 -11.35 3.81 -5.65
C ALA A 30 -10.06 4.60 -5.92
N ALA A 31 -9.08 4.50 -5.02
CA ALA A 31 -7.73 5.01 -5.23
C ALA A 31 -6.72 4.02 -4.68
N ILE A 32 -5.56 4.01 -5.31
CA ILE A 32 -4.33 3.38 -4.81
C ILE A 32 -3.55 4.47 -4.09
N VAL A 33 -3.24 4.26 -2.81
CA VAL A 33 -2.37 5.13 -2.01
C VAL A 33 -1.04 4.42 -1.81
N PHE A 34 0.00 4.97 -2.42
CA PHE A 34 1.33 4.42 -2.33
C PHE A 34 1.86 4.54 -0.89
N HIS A 35 2.38 3.44 -0.36
CA HIS A 35 3.11 3.51 0.89
C HIS A 35 4.46 4.15 0.63
N PRO A 36 4.85 5.17 1.43
CA PRO A 36 6.13 5.80 1.25
C PRO A 36 7.26 4.81 1.54
N PHE A 37 8.39 5.01 0.88
CA PHE A 37 9.65 4.43 1.33
C PHE A 37 10.00 5.03 2.69
N VAL A 38 10.78 4.32 3.49
CA VAL A 38 11.27 4.86 4.77
C VAL A 38 12.76 5.09 4.69
N ARG A 39 13.19 6.31 5.03
CA ARG A 39 14.59 6.66 5.21
C ARG A 39 14.93 6.73 6.69
N MET A 40 15.76 5.80 7.14
CA MET A 40 16.28 5.75 8.50
C MET A 40 17.50 6.68 8.64
N PRO A 41 17.72 7.29 9.82
CA PRO A 41 18.94 8.04 10.09
C PRO A 41 20.19 7.17 9.89
N LEU A 42 21.30 7.73 9.41
CA LEU A 42 22.55 6.96 9.24
C LEU A 42 23.10 6.38 10.55
N SER A 43 22.73 6.96 11.68
CA SER A 43 23.07 6.48 13.02
C SER A 43 22.14 5.36 13.52
N TRP A 44 21.02 5.10 12.84
CA TRP A 44 20.13 4.00 13.18
C TRP A 44 20.87 2.68 13.02
N LYS A 45 20.70 1.81 14.01
CA LYS A 45 21.24 0.45 13.98
C LYS A 45 20.08 -0.51 14.12
N PRO A 46 19.97 -1.51 13.24
CA PRO A 46 18.95 -2.54 13.38
C PRO A 46 19.23 -3.36 14.65
N GLU A 47 18.38 -3.22 15.66
CA GLU A 47 18.42 -4.07 16.85
C GLU A 47 17.59 -5.35 16.68
N LYS A 48 16.61 -5.31 15.77
CA LYS A 48 15.68 -6.40 15.45
C LYS A 48 15.43 -6.40 13.94
N SER A 49 15.59 -7.54 13.28
CA SER A 49 15.06 -7.75 11.92
C SER A 49 14.12 -8.95 11.92
N HIS A 50 13.05 -8.85 11.15
CA HIS A 50 12.09 -9.92 10.96
C HIS A 50 12.45 -10.87 9.81
N THR A 51 13.49 -10.58 9.00
CA THR A 51 13.86 -11.44 7.86
C THR A 51 15.33 -11.89 7.90
N PRO A 52 15.61 -13.18 7.60
CA PRO A 52 16.95 -13.76 7.72
C PRO A 52 17.99 -13.23 6.71
N HIS A 53 17.61 -12.37 5.76
CA HIS A 53 18.48 -11.98 4.64
C HIS A 53 18.60 -10.46 4.41
N MET A 54 17.81 -9.62 5.07
CA MET A 54 17.98 -8.15 5.11
C MET A 54 17.48 -7.59 6.44
N LEU A 55 18.11 -6.51 6.93
CA LEU A 55 17.70 -5.86 8.18
C LEU A 55 16.69 -4.76 7.83
N PHE A 56 15.40 -5.04 7.95
CA PHE A 56 14.33 -4.04 7.81
C PHE A 56 14.08 -3.32 9.14
N PRO A 57 13.75 -2.01 9.14
CA PRO A 57 13.27 -1.35 10.33
C PRO A 57 11.95 -1.98 10.80
N VAL A 58 11.88 -2.28 12.09
CA VAL A 58 10.61 -2.60 12.76
C VAL A 58 9.69 -1.38 12.69
N LYS A 59 8.38 -1.57 12.81
CA LYS A 59 7.42 -0.48 12.60
C LYS A 59 7.62 0.65 13.60
N GLU A 60 7.97 0.31 14.84
CA GLU A 60 8.28 1.26 15.90
C GLU A 60 9.42 2.20 15.49
N ASP A 61 10.48 1.65 14.87
CA ASP A 61 11.63 2.44 14.42
C ASP A 61 11.23 3.34 13.25
N SER A 62 10.56 2.79 12.24
CA SER A 62 10.04 3.55 11.09
C SER A 62 9.13 4.69 11.54
N PHE A 63 8.21 4.41 12.46
CA PHE A 63 7.22 5.36 12.94
C PHE A 63 7.84 6.47 13.81
N SER A 64 8.83 6.13 14.63
CA SER A 64 9.42 7.08 15.58
C SER A 64 10.53 7.94 15.00
N CYS A 65 11.37 7.38 14.11
CA CYS A 65 12.55 8.07 13.59
C CYS A 65 12.77 7.92 12.08
N GLY A 66 11.94 7.14 11.39
CA GLY A 66 11.94 7.05 9.94
C GLY A 66 11.37 8.32 9.30
N THR A 67 11.96 8.72 8.18
CA THR A 67 11.45 9.80 7.35
C THR A 67 10.71 9.20 6.15
N PRO A 68 9.42 9.48 5.92
CA PRO A 68 8.72 9.04 4.72
C PRO A 68 9.34 9.69 3.48
N VAL A 69 9.60 8.89 2.45
CA VAL A 69 10.14 9.31 1.16
C VAL A 69 9.15 8.91 0.07
N SER A 70 8.68 9.88 -0.70
CA SER A 70 7.73 9.65 -1.79
C SER A 70 8.34 8.81 -2.92
N TRP A 71 7.48 8.09 -3.63
CA TRP A 71 7.83 7.34 -4.83
C TRP A 71 8.44 8.26 -5.90
N GLU A 72 7.92 9.47 -6.07
CA GLU A 72 8.48 10.47 -6.99
C GLU A 72 9.89 10.91 -6.58
N THR A 73 10.20 10.97 -5.29
CA THR A 73 11.57 11.24 -4.81
C THR A 73 12.49 10.07 -5.16
N VAL A 74 12.08 8.84 -4.85
CA VAL A 74 12.87 7.64 -5.17
C VAL A 74 13.05 7.47 -6.67
N ARG A 75 12.01 7.72 -7.49
CA ARG A 75 12.07 7.69 -8.95
C ARG A 75 13.18 8.60 -9.49
N LYS A 76 13.32 9.81 -8.92
CA LYS A 76 14.38 10.75 -9.29
C LYS A 76 15.75 10.25 -8.86
N GLU A 77 15.88 9.73 -7.64
CA GLU A 77 17.14 9.19 -7.11
C GLU A 77 17.64 7.97 -7.91
N THR A 78 16.72 7.12 -8.39
CA THR A 78 17.05 5.93 -9.21
C THR A 78 17.27 6.25 -10.69
N GLY A 79 16.96 7.47 -11.14
CA GLY A 79 17.01 7.84 -12.56
C GLY A 79 16.02 7.06 -13.42
N MET A 80 14.86 6.69 -12.86
CA MET A 80 13.76 6.04 -13.58
C MET A 80 12.90 7.08 -14.29
N ASN A 81 12.35 6.73 -15.45
CA ASN A 81 11.63 7.67 -16.29
C ASN A 81 10.19 7.91 -15.81
N SER A 82 9.61 6.96 -15.06
CA SER A 82 8.23 7.03 -14.61
C SER A 82 8.02 6.30 -13.28
N ILE A 83 6.91 6.60 -12.61
CA ILE A 83 6.44 5.86 -11.43
C ILE A 83 6.14 4.40 -11.78
N LYS A 84 5.66 4.12 -13.00
CA LYS A 84 5.47 2.74 -13.49
C LYS A 84 6.79 1.96 -13.54
N GLU A 85 7.87 2.57 -14.02
CA GLU A 85 9.21 1.95 -14.03
C GLU A 85 9.70 1.64 -12.61
N LEU A 86 9.41 2.53 -11.66
CA LEU A 86 9.70 2.31 -10.24
C LEU A 86 8.87 1.17 -9.64
N ALA A 87 7.56 1.13 -9.92
CA ALA A 87 6.69 0.05 -9.51
C ALA A 87 7.24 -1.30 -9.98
N ILE A 88 7.57 -1.43 -11.28
CA ILE A 88 8.18 -2.66 -11.84
C ILE A 88 9.43 -3.05 -11.07
N GLY A 89 10.34 -2.09 -10.80
CA GLY A 89 11.53 -2.34 -10.01
C GLY A 89 11.24 -2.84 -8.60
N LEU A 90 10.19 -2.31 -7.96
CA LEU A 90 9.75 -2.69 -6.63
C LEU A 90 9.21 -4.12 -6.61
N TYR A 91 8.31 -4.51 -7.53
CA TYR A 91 7.84 -5.90 -7.63
C TYR A 91 8.95 -6.90 -7.96
N MET A 92 9.97 -6.48 -8.72
CA MET A 92 11.17 -7.30 -8.94
C MET A 92 11.99 -7.46 -7.65
N TRP A 93 12.07 -6.42 -6.82
CA TRP A 93 12.81 -6.43 -5.57
C TRP A 93 12.12 -7.31 -4.51
N ILE A 94 10.79 -7.26 -4.42
CA ILE A 94 10.06 -8.01 -3.39
C ILE A 94 9.98 -9.51 -3.72
N GLY A 95 10.20 -9.88 -4.99
CA GLY A 95 10.34 -11.28 -5.40
C GLY A 95 9.07 -11.89 -6.00
N GLY A 96 8.17 -11.06 -6.53
CA GLY A 96 6.98 -11.51 -7.25
C GLY A 96 7.29 -12.15 -8.62
N ILE A 97 6.25 -12.33 -9.43
CA ILE A 97 6.23 -13.00 -10.76
C ILE A 97 7.26 -12.41 -11.77
N TYR A 98 7.84 -11.25 -11.45
CA TYR A 98 8.79 -10.51 -12.28
C TYR A 98 10.25 -10.98 -12.15
N HIS A 99 10.59 -11.78 -11.13
CA HIS A 99 11.97 -12.22 -10.95
C HIS A 99 12.46 -13.09 -12.13
N GLU A 100 11.57 -13.85 -12.79
CA GLU A 100 11.92 -14.76 -13.89
C GLU A 100 11.96 -14.09 -15.28
N LYS A 101 11.28 -12.95 -15.45
CA LYS A 101 11.15 -12.23 -16.73
C LYS A 101 11.89 -10.88 -16.69
N ALA A 102 12.92 -10.82 -15.84
CA ALA A 102 13.56 -9.61 -15.36
C ALA A 102 14.00 -8.63 -16.47
N LYS A 103 13.81 -7.33 -16.19
CA LYS A 103 14.53 -6.20 -16.80
C LYS A 103 15.68 -5.84 -15.86
N PRO A 104 16.85 -6.49 -15.92
CA PRO A 104 17.88 -6.41 -14.88
C PRO A 104 18.38 -4.99 -14.63
N GLU A 105 18.32 -4.14 -15.66
CA GLU A 105 18.61 -2.72 -15.62
C GLU A 105 17.69 -1.94 -14.67
N ILE A 106 16.38 -2.22 -14.64
CA ILE A 106 15.43 -1.56 -13.74
C ILE A 106 15.70 -1.98 -12.30
N TYR A 107 15.86 -3.28 -12.07
CA TYR A 107 16.18 -3.80 -10.74
C TYR A 107 17.50 -3.24 -10.21
N LYS A 108 18.52 -3.14 -11.07
CA LYS A 108 19.81 -2.54 -10.70
C LYS A 108 19.66 -1.07 -10.27
N LYS A 109 18.92 -0.25 -11.04
CA LYS A 109 18.66 1.15 -10.67
C LYS A 109 18.05 1.28 -9.26
N LEU A 110 17.08 0.42 -8.94
CA LEU A 110 16.44 0.44 -7.61
C LEU A 110 17.41 -0.04 -6.52
N LYS A 111 18.10 -1.16 -6.77
CA LYS A 111 19.06 -1.76 -5.84
C LYS A 111 20.24 -0.83 -5.52
N ASP A 112 20.64 0.03 -6.45
CA ASP A 112 21.73 0.98 -6.20
C ASP A 112 21.34 2.11 -5.23
N VAL A 113 20.03 2.34 -5.02
CA VAL A 113 19.50 3.35 -4.09
C VAL A 113 19.00 2.71 -2.78
N ILE A 114 18.35 1.55 -2.85
CA ILE A 114 17.95 0.77 -1.67
C ILE A 114 19.20 0.13 -1.06
N GLY A 115 19.51 0.37 0.21
CA GLY A 115 20.58 -0.43 0.85
C GLY A 115 21.11 0.02 2.20
N ILE A 116 21.31 1.32 2.45
CA ILE A 116 21.93 1.76 3.72
C ILE A 116 20.94 2.46 4.65
N SER A 117 20.12 3.35 4.10
CA SER A 117 19.15 4.13 4.89
C SER A 117 17.76 4.12 4.29
N LEU A 118 17.62 3.88 2.99
CA LEU A 118 16.34 3.82 2.31
C LEU A 118 15.85 2.38 2.22
N PHE A 119 14.64 2.15 2.72
CA PHE A 119 13.96 0.86 2.70
C PHE A 119 12.64 0.98 1.92
N PRO A 120 12.29 -0.05 1.11
CA PRO A 120 11.02 -0.08 0.42
C PRO A 120 9.84 -0.21 1.40
N PRO A 121 8.64 0.22 0.96
CA PRO A 121 7.41 -0.11 1.68
C PRO A 121 7.22 -1.62 1.84
N LYS A 122 6.52 -2.01 2.90
CA LYS A 122 6.22 -3.41 3.21
C LYS A 122 4.89 -3.82 2.56
N GLU A 123 4.78 -5.09 2.18
CA GLU A 123 3.54 -5.67 1.66
C GLU A 123 2.59 -6.12 2.78
N ASP A 124 1.37 -6.49 2.41
CA ASP A 124 0.40 -7.18 3.26
C ASP A 124 -0.02 -6.44 4.53
N GLN A 125 0.09 -5.12 4.54
CA GLN A 125 -0.33 -4.29 5.66
C GLN A 125 -0.56 -2.84 5.24
N LEU A 126 -1.22 -2.06 6.09
CA LEU A 126 -1.19 -0.60 5.95
C LEU A 126 0.16 -0.06 6.41
N SER A 127 0.66 1.00 5.78
CA SER A 127 1.91 1.63 6.22
C SER A 127 1.71 2.45 7.50
N GLU A 128 2.60 2.23 8.46
CA GLU A 128 2.73 3.01 9.68
C GLU A 128 2.95 4.50 9.41
N LEU A 129 3.47 4.85 8.23
CA LEU A 129 3.76 6.23 7.83
C LEU A 129 2.54 6.96 7.23
N VAL A 130 1.46 6.25 6.91
CA VAL A 130 0.21 6.84 6.39
C VAL A 130 -0.99 6.65 7.32
N ILE A 131 -0.90 5.77 8.32
CA ILE A 131 -2.03 5.41 9.19
C ILE A 131 -2.72 6.62 9.83
N GLN A 132 -1.94 7.60 10.29
CA GLN A 132 -2.48 8.82 10.91
C GLN A 132 -3.42 9.58 9.97
N SER A 133 -3.10 9.63 8.68
CA SER A 133 -3.93 10.31 7.69
C SER A 133 -5.22 9.54 7.40
N PHE A 134 -5.22 8.20 7.44
CA PHE A 134 -6.44 7.40 7.33
C PHE A 134 -7.37 7.63 8.53
N LEU A 135 -6.80 7.64 9.74
CA LEU A 135 -7.53 7.94 10.97
C LEU A 135 -8.10 9.36 10.96
N GLU A 136 -7.35 10.34 10.44
CA GLU A 136 -7.83 11.71 10.31
C GLU A 136 -9.05 11.83 9.38
N VAL A 137 -9.09 11.06 8.29
CA VAL A 137 -10.27 11.03 7.41
C VAL A 137 -11.49 10.48 8.13
N ILE A 138 -11.33 9.38 8.89
CA ILE A 138 -12.41 8.83 9.71
C ILE A 138 -12.86 9.85 10.76
N ARG A 139 -11.92 10.53 11.42
CA ARG A 139 -12.22 11.57 12.40
C ARG A 139 -13.00 12.73 11.79
N CYS A 140 -12.57 13.21 10.61
CA CYS A 140 -13.22 14.28 9.87
C CYS A 140 -14.62 13.91 9.35
N SER A 141 -14.96 12.61 9.23
CA SER A 141 -16.34 12.18 8.94
C SER A 141 -17.30 12.45 10.10
N GLY A 142 -16.76 12.81 11.27
CA GLY A 142 -17.46 12.97 12.53
C GLY A 142 -17.47 11.70 13.40
N SER A 143 -16.78 10.64 12.98
CA SER A 143 -16.62 9.44 13.81
C SER A 143 -15.54 9.65 14.88
N ARG A 144 -15.74 9.05 16.04
CA ARG A 144 -14.73 8.95 17.11
C ARG A 144 -14.07 7.58 17.18
N THR A 145 -14.61 6.63 16.42
CA THR A 145 -14.22 5.22 16.48
C THR A 145 -13.79 4.78 15.09
N VAL A 146 -12.66 4.08 15.03
CA VAL A 146 -12.28 3.28 13.87
C VAL A 146 -12.62 1.83 14.16
N HIS A 147 -13.31 1.19 13.22
CA HIS A 147 -13.51 -0.24 13.20
C HIS A 147 -12.45 -0.86 12.31
N PHE A 148 -12.04 -2.07 12.66
CA PHE A 148 -11.11 -2.84 11.85
C PHE A 148 -11.56 -4.28 11.67
N GLU A 149 -11.15 -4.86 10.55
CA GLU A 149 -11.24 -6.29 10.27
C GLU A 149 -9.85 -6.79 9.86
N LYS A 150 -9.28 -7.71 10.64
CA LYS A 150 -8.03 -8.44 10.35
C LYS A 150 -8.34 -9.86 9.90
N ILE A 151 -7.44 -10.44 9.11
CA ILE A 151 -7.59 -11.82 8.63
C ILE A 151 -7.47 -12.85 9.75
N THR A 152 -6.54 -12.65 10.69
CA THR A 152 -6.23 -13.62 11.76
C THR A 152 -7.05 -13.36 13.03
N ASP A 153 -7.10 -12.10 13.47
CA ASP A 153 -7.66 -11.68 14.76
C ASP A 153 -9.16 -11.36 14.72
N GLY A 154 -9.76 -11.30 13.52
CA GLY A 154 -11.16 -10.94 13.35
C GLY A 154 -11.41 -9.44 13.41
N SER A 155 -12.56 -9.02 13.95
CA SER A 155 -13.01 -7.63 13.92
C SER A 155 -12.97 -6.96 15.28
N GLY A 156 -12.69 -5.66 15.32
CA GLY A 156 -12.67 -4.87 16.54
C GLY A 156 -12.83 -3.38 16.27
N SER A 157 -12.62 -2.57 17.31
CA SER A 157 -12.74 -1.12 17.23
C SER A 157 -11.86 -0.41 18.26
N LEU A 158 -11.37 0.77 17.91
CA LEU A 158 -10.55 1.63 18.77
C LEU A 158 -11.09 3.07 18.73
N VAL A 159 -10.98 3.77 19.86
CA VAL A 159 -11.36 5.19 19.96
C VAL A 159 -10.19 6.06 19.49
N ILE A 160 -10.42 6.88 18.47
CA ILE A 160 -9.36 7.60 17.75
C ILE A 160 -8.60 8.56 18.66
N ASP A 161 -9.33 9.32 19.48
CA ASP A 161 -8.74 10.33 20.36
C ASP A 161 -8.02 9.74 21.59
N GLU A 162 -8.16 8.42 21.81
CA GLU A 162 -7.55 7.69 22.95
C GLU A 162 -6.41 6.75 22.50
N MET A 163 -6.16 6.65 21.19
CA MET A 163 -5.17 5.70 20.65
C MET A 163 -3.74 6.05 21.06
N THR A 164 -3.05 5.03 21.54
CA THR A 164 -1.60 5.05 21.76
C THR A 164 -0.85 4.77 20.45
N THR A 165 0.48 4.89 20.48
CA THR A 165 1.32 4.45 19.37
C THR A 165 1.19 2.95 19.12
N GLU A 166 1.09 2.14 20.18
CA GLU A 166 0.90 0.69 20.07
C GLU A 166 -0.40 0.36 19.34
N ASP A 167 -1.49 1.06 19.66
CA ASP A 167 -2.78 0.91 18.97
C ASP A 167 -2.68 1.24 17.47
N MET A 168 -2.00 2.34 17.11
CA MET A 168 -1.80 2.70 15.71
C MET A 168 -0.94 1.67 14.96
N LEU A 169 0.11 1.14 15.60
CA LEU A 169 0.96 0.11 15.01
C LEU A 169 0.22 -1.21 14.87
N TYR A 170 -0.66 -1.56 15.81
CA TYR A 170 -1.55 -2.71 15.72
C TYR A 170 -2.48 -2.60 14.49
N LEU A 171 -2.97 -1.41 14.15
CA LEU A 171 -3.75 -1.17 12.92
C LEU A 171 -2.92 -1.25 11.62
N CYS A 172 -1.60 -1.39 11.73
CA CYS A 172 -0.68 -1.59 10.61
C CYS A 172 -0.14 -3.02 10.57
N GLU A 173 -0.71 -3.96 11.33
CA GLU A 173 -0.30 -5.37 11.35
C GLU A 173 -1.22 -6.23 10.52
N GLU A 174 -0.57 -7.02 9.64
CA GLU A 174 -1.21 -7.98 8.75
C GLU A 174 -2.21 -7.32 7.79
N PRO A 175 -2.83 -8.10 6.88
CA PRO A 175 -3.87 -7.55 6.06
C PRO A 175 -5.05 -7.12 6.91
N ILE A 176 -5.45 -5.86 6.74
CA ILE A 176 -6.47 -5.19 7.54
C ILE A 176 -7.32 -4.25 6.69
N SER A 177 -8.60 -4.15 7.04
CA SER A 177 -9.49 -3.10 6.56
C SER A 177 -9.92 -2.19 7.72
N LEU A 178 -9.94 -0.87 7.49
CA LEU A 178 -10.37 0.16 8.43
C LEU A 178 -11.57 0.93 7.90
N TYR A 179 -12.53 1.24 8.77
CA TYR A 179 -13.74 1.97 8.41
C TYR A 179 -14.41 2.62 9.62
N ASP A 180 -15.41 3.46 9.36
CA ASP A 180 -16.28 4.05 10.36
C ASP A 180 -17.69 3.46 10.29
N GLU A 181 -18.56 3.82 11.24
CA GLU A 181 -19.95 3.34 11.28
C GLU A 181 -20.77 3.68 10.02
N LYS A 182 -20.37 4.71 9.27
CA LYS A 182 -21.04 5.11 8.02
C LYS A 182 -20.53 4.30 6.83
N GLU A 183 -19.34 3.72 6.95
CA GLU A 183 -18.61 3.07 5.89
C GLU A 183 -18.56 3.95 4.62
N ASP A 184 -18.38 5.27 4.80
CA ASP A 184 -18.29 6.20 3.68
C ASP A 184 -16.99 5.96 2.88
N TYR A 185 -15.93 5.59 3.61
CA TYR A 185 -14.64 5.16 3.09
C TYR A 185 -14.19 3.89 3.79
N ILE A 186 -13.59 2.97 3.03
CA ILE A 186 -12.86 1.82 3.57
C ILE A 186 -11.40 1.95 3.13
N PHE A 187 -10.48 1.79 4.08
CA PHE A 187 -9.05 1.70 3.84
C PHE A 187 -8.65 0.25 3.95
N THR A 188 -7.95 -0.32 2.98
CA THR A 188 -7.51 -1.71 3.03
C THR A 188 -6.19 -1.88 2.31
N CYS A 189 -5.48 -2.98 2.54
CA CYS A 189 -4.39 -3.41 1.67
C CYS A 189 -4.83 -4.60 0.80
N TYR A 190 -4.09 -4.83 -0.28
CA TYR A 190 -4.20 -6.03 -1.10
C TYR A 190 -2.97 -6.90 -0.87
N PHE A 191 -3.11 -8.21 -1.10
CA PHE A 191 -2.01 -9.14 -0.89
C PHE A 191 -0.89 -8.91 -1.89
N ASP A 192 0.35 -9.02 -1.43
CA ASP A 192 1.57 -8.82 -2.21
C ASP A 192 1.67 -7.40 -2.82
N GLU A 193 1.02 -6.40 -2.20
CA GLU A 193 1.05 -5.01 -2.68
C GLU A 193 1.74 -4.05 -1.69
N PRO A 194 2.66 -3.19 -2.17
CA PRO A 194 3.32 -2.15 -1.37
C PRO A 194 2.49 -0.86 -1.27
N TYR A 195 1.17 -0.98 -1.27
CA TYR A 195 0.23 0.15 -1.26
C TYR A 195 -1.13 -0.24 -0.67
N SER A 196 -1.92 0.77 -0.31
CA SER A 196 -3.29 0.61 0.17
C SER A 196 -4.29 0.98 -0.90
N PHE A 197 -5.49 0.41 -0.78
CA PHE A 197 -6.68 0.87 -1.46
C PHE A 197 -7.54 1.71 -0.54
N ILE A 198 -8.15 2.73 -1.12
CA ILE A 198 -9.26 3.46 -0.51
C ILE A 198 -10.44 3.29 -1.44
N ILE A 199 -11.57 2.81 -0.91
CA ILE A 199 -12.82 2.72 -1.63
C ILE A 199 -13.84 3.65 -0.98
N GLY A 200 -14.61 4.37 -1.81
CA GLY A 200 -15.55 5.38 -1.35
C GLY A 200 -16.94 5.17 -1.92
N LYS A 201 -17.97 5.49 -1.12
CA LYS A 201 -19.36 5.62 -1.60
C LYS A 201 -19.57 6.87 -2.46
N ARG A 202 -18.63 7.82 -2.39
CA ARG A 202 -18.61 9.10 -3.11
C ARG A 202 -17.21 9.31 -3.68
N ASP A 203 -17.11 10.18 -4.66
CA ASP A 203 -15.84 10.58 -5.27
C ASP A 203 -14.77 10.93 -4.22
N ILE A 204 -13.58 10.37 -4.43
CA ILE A 204 -12.44 10.45 -3.52
C ILE A 204 -11.30 11.33 -4.07
N GLU A 205 -11.39 11.82 -5.32
CA GLU A 205 -10.30 12.59 -5.92
C GLU A 205 -9.96 13.83 -5.06
N GLY A 206 -10.97 14.60 -4.68
CA GLY A 206 -10.80 15.76 -3.80
C GLY A 206 -10.26 15.38 -2.41
N LEU A 207 -10.60 14.21 -1.89
CA LEU A 207 -10.06 13.71 -0.63
C LEU A 207 -8.55 13.44 -0.75
N CYS A 208 -8.14 12.68 -1.77
CA CYS A 208 -6.74 12.34 -2.02
C CYS A 208 -5.89 13.60 -2.21
N GLN A 209 -6.39 14.58 -2.97
CA GLN A 209 -5.70 15.86 -3.20
C GLN A 209 -5.57 16.69 -1.92
N ASN A 210 -6.62 16.77 -1.10
CA ASN A 210 -6.62 17.56 0.14
C ASN A 210 -5.68 16.98 1.21
N ILE A 211 -5.64 15.65 1.34
CA ILE A 211 -4.72 14.98 2.28
C ILE A 211 -3.28 14.99 1.74
N GLY A 212 -3.11 15.03 0.41
CA GLY A 212 -1.80 15.01 -0.23
C GLY A 212 -1.19 13.60 -0.34
N TRP A 213 -2.04 12.58 -0.47
CA TRP A 213 -1.56 11.22 -0.71
C TRP A 213 -0.92 11.11 -2.09
N GLU A 214 0.24 10.45 -2.14
CA GLU A 214 0.82 10.01 -3.40
C GLU A 214 0.15 8.72 -3.84
N GLY A 215 -0.31 8.67 -5.09
CA GLY A 215 -1.13 7.55 -5.55
C GLY A 215 -1.82 7.77 -6.89
N ILE A 216 -2.80 6.91 -7.16
CA ILE A 216 -3.60 6.91 -8.39
C ILE A 216 -5.07 6.92 -7.99
N VAL A 217 -5.83 7.91 -8.47
CA VAL A 217 -7.29 7.84 -8.44
C VAL A 217 -7.74 6.93 -9.58
N CYS A 218 -8.43 5.84 -9.24
CA CYS A 218 -8.82 4.84 -10.22
C CYS A 218 -9.92 5.37 -11.14
N ASP A 219 -9.65 5.32 -12.44
CA ASP A 219 -10.65 5.55 -13.48
C ASP A 219 -11.28 4.21 -13.95
N GLU A 220 -12.02 4.25 -15.06
CA GLU A 220 -12.65 3.06 -15.65
C GLU A 220 -11.65 2.07 -16.28
N ASN A 221 -10.37 2.44 -16.38
CA ASN A 221 -9.32 1.65 -17.03
C ASN A 221 -8.22 1.21 -16.05
N THR A 222 -8.19 1.75 -14.83
CA THR A 222 -7.14 1.47 -13.84
C THR A 222 -7.29 0.04 -13.32
N THR A 223 -6.33 -0.83 -13.65
CA THR A 223 -6.32 -2.24 -13.25
C THR A 223 -5.41 -2.48 -12.04
N HIS A 224 -5.39 -3.71 -11.51
CA HIS A 224 -4.43 -4.09 -10.46
C HIS A 224 -2.98 -4.00 -10.94
N ALA A 225 -2.71 -4.40 -12.18
CA ALA A 225 -1.40 -4.20 -12.80
C ALA A 225 -1.29 -2.84 -13.50
N TRP A 226 -1.73 -1.76 -12.84
CA TRP A 226 -1.72 -0.38 -13.37
C TRP A 226 -0.35 0.08 -13.89
N PHE A 227 0.72 -0.54 -13.42
CA PHE A 227 2.10 -0.24 -13.78
C PHE A 227 2.58 -0.99 -15.03
N LEU A 228 1.77 -1.90 -15.57
CA LEU A 228 2.06 -2.64 -16.80
C LEU A 228 1.29 -2.09 -17.99
N GLU A 229 1.94 -2.13 -19.15
CA GLU A 229 1.27 -1.97 -20.43
C GLU A 229 0.63 -3.29 -20.89
N GLU A 230 -0.32 -3.23 -21.84
CA GLU A 230 -1.05 -4.42 -22.33
C GLU A 230 -0.13 -5.57 -22.80
N LYS A 231 0.98 -5.21 -23.48
CA LYS A 231 2.00 -6.18 -23.91
C LYS A 231 2.66 -6.88 -22.72
N GLU A 232 2.95 -6.12 -21.67
CA GLU A 232 3.57 -6.63 -20.45
C GLU A 232 2.58 -7.50 -19.68
N LEU A 233 1.33 -7.06 -19.54
CA LEU A 233 0.22 -7.86 -18.99
C LEU A 233 0.13 -9.24 -19.66
N LYS A 234 0.12 -9.28 -20.99
CA LYS A 234 0.13 -10.55 -21.76
C LYS A 234 1.39 -11.38 -21.48
N GLN A 235 2.55 -10.73 -21.42
CA GLN A 235 3.81 -11.40 -21.15
C GLN A 235 3.85 -12.00 -19.73
N PHE A 236 3.35 -11.30 -18.72
CA PHE A 236 3.45 -11.71 -17.32
C PHE A 236 2.30 -12.63 -16.88
N TYR A 237 1.09 -12.43 -17.41
CA TYR A 237 -0.14 -13.08 -16.92
C TYR A 237 -0.88 -13.97 -17.95
N SER A 238 -0.44 -14.09 -19.20
CA SER A 238 -1.04 -15.09 -20.11
C SER A 238 -0.58 -16.51 -19.76
N LYS A 239 -1.50 -17.47 -19.82
CA LYS A 239 -1.25 -18.90 -19.53
C LYS A 239 -0.52 -19.65 -20.66
N ASP A 240 -0.14 -18.96 -21.74
CA ASP A 240 0.45 -19.55 -22.95
C ASP A 240 1.93 -19.15 -23.16
N ALA A 241 2.64 -18.77 -22.10
CA ALA A 241 4.09 -18.54 -22.12
C ALA A 241 4.88 -19.79 -21.73
#